data_AF-A0A6G3DKA8-F1
#
_entry.id   AF-A0A6G3DKA8-F1
#
_cell.length_a   1.000
_cell.length_b   1.000
_cell.length_c   1.000
_cell.angle_alpha   90.00
_cell.angle_beta   90.00
_cell.angle_gamma   90.00
#
_symmetry.space_group_name_H-M   'P 1'
#
loop_
_entity.id
_entity.type
_entity.pdbx_description
1 polymer ?
#
loop_
_entity_poly.entity_id
_entity_poly.type
_entity_poly.pdbx_seq_one_letter_code
_entity_poly.pdbx_strand_id
1 'polypeptide(L)'
;APHDHYRLLAERNIPVVLVNASIPDLGFPCVACDDAVAVGQSWRHLASLGHERIGLVLGPSDHIPSRRKLAAAQQAAEAANGTLPDAHVERAMFSLEGGQAAATRLLERGVTGIICASDPLALGAVRAARRRGHHVPHDVSVVGYDDSAFMTCTEPPLTTVRQPIEAMGRAAVDLLCAQIQGTEVPH
;
A
#
# COMPACT_ATOMS: atom_id res chain seq x y z
N ALA A 1 -2.70 3.46 18.56
CA ALA A 1 -2.51 4.40 19.70
C ALA A 1 -3.87 4.97 20.10
N PRO A 2 -4.10 5.42 21.34
CA PRO A 2 -5.31 6.17 21.65
C PRO A 2 -5.37 7.42 20.78
N HIS A 3 -6.42 7.56 19.97
CA HIS A 3 -6.62 8.67 19.04
C HIS A 3 -7.13 9.94 19.75
N ASP A 4 -6.88 10.09 21.05
CA ASP A 4 -7.45 11.16 21.88
C ASP A 4 -6.97 12.56 21.46
N HIS A 5 -5.78 12.68 20.87
CA HIS A 5 -5.32 13.94 20.30
C HIS A 5 -6.19 14.43 19.14
N TYR A 6 -6.80 13.52 18.37
CA TYR A 6 -7.74 13.90 17.31
C TYR A 6 -9.07 14.41 17.87
N ARG A 7 -9.56 13.86 18.99
CA ARG A 7 -10.72 14.39 19.71
C ARG A 7 -10.46 15.80 20.21
N LEU A 8 -9.29 16.05 20.78
CA LEU A 8 -8.88 17.38 21.23
C LEU A 8 -8.81 18.41 20.10
N LEU A 9 -8.51 17.99 18.87
CA LEU A 9 -8.56 18.88 17.69
C LEU A 9 -10.01 19.24 17.34
N ALA A 10 -10.91 18.24 17.35
CA ALA A 10 -12.33 18.45 17.09
C ALA A 10 -12.99 19.35 18.16
N GLU A 11 -12.76 19.07 19.44
CA GLU A 11 -13.29 19.86 20.57
C GLU A 11 -12.84 21.33 20.54
N ARG A 12 -11.65 21.59 20.00
CA ARG A 12 -11.11 22.94 19.85
C ARG A 12 -11.46 23.60 18.51
N ASN A 13 -12.25 22.95 17.67
CA ASN A 13 -12.59 23.42 16.31
C ASN A 13 -11.35 23.80 15.49
N ILE A 14 -10.27 23.02 15.62
CA ILE A 14 -9.07 23.23 14.82
C ILE A 14 -9.32 22.64 13.42
N PRO A 15 -9.12 23.42 12.33
CA PRO A 15 -9.18 22.89 10.97
C PRO A 15 -8.19 21.73 10.77
N VAL A 16 -8.70 20.60 10.30
CA VAL A 16 -7.94 19.36 10.11
C VAL A 16 -8.41 18.67 8.85
N VAL A 17 -7.44 18.21 8.06
CA VAL A 17 -7.64 17.29 6.95
C VAL A 17 -6.76 16.07 7.17
N LEU A 18 -7.35 14.88 7.06
CA LEU A 18 -6.63 13.62 7.20
C LEU A 18 -6.13 13.15 5.83
N VAL A 19 -5.02 12.40 5.83
CA VAL A 19 -4.45 11.81 4.62
C VAL A 19 -4.37 10.29 4.79
N ASN A 20 -4.78 9.55 3.76
CA ASN A 20 -4.81 8.09 3.64
C ASN A 20 -5.80 7.34 4.57
N ALA A 21 -6.08 7.84 5.77
CA ALA A 21 -6.94 7.18 6.72
C ALA A 21 -7.88 8.18 7.41
N SER A 22 -9.18 7.90 7.32
CA SER A 22 -10.18 8.61 8.13
C SER A 22 -10.18 8.07 9.56
N ILE A 23 -10.63 8.91 10.49
CA ILE A 23 -10.94 8.49 11.85
C ILE A 23 -12.45 8.44 11.95
N PRO A 24 -13.04 7.24 12.15
CA PRO A 24 -14.47 7.11 12.35
C PRO A 24 -14.96 8.06 13.44
N ASP A 25 -16.18 8.55 13.26
CA ASP A 25 -16.93 9.34 14.26
C ASP A 25 -16.40 10.74 14.58
N LEU A 26 -15.30 11.20 13.95
CA LEU A 26 -14.79 12.57 14.12
C LEU A 26 -15.09 13.52 12.96
N GLY A 27 -15.60 13.01 11.84
CA GLY A 27 -16.04 13.83 10.71
C GLY A 27 -14.94 14.68 10.06
N PHE A 28 -13.66 14.36 10.24
CA PHE A 28 -12.61 15.10 9.53
C PHE A 28 -12.63 14.73 8.04
N PRO A 29 -12.55 15.72 7.13
CA PRO A 29 -12.36 15.45 5.71
C PRO A 29 -11.08 14.63 5.49
N CYS A 30 -11.11 13.72 4.53
CA CYS A 30 -10.01 12.80 4.27
C CYS A 30 -9.67 12.74 2.78
N VAL A 31 -8.38 12.88 2.46
CA VAL A 31 -7.84 12.65 1.12
C VAL A 31 -7.09 11.32 1.12
N ALA A 32 -7.51 10.38 0.28
CA ALA A 32 -6.89 9.07 0.17
C ALA A 32 -6.88 8.57 -1.28
N CYS A 33 -5.92 7.70 -1.61
CA CYS A 33 -5.99 6.90 -2.82
C CYS A 33 -6.98 5.75 -2.64
N ASP A 34 -7.51 5.27 -3.77
CA ASP A 34 -8.28 4.04 -3.81
C ASP A 34 -7.36 2.82 -3.76
N ASP A 35 -7.12 2.32 -2.54
CA ASP A 35 -6.32 1.12 -2.27
C ASP A 35 -6.87 -0.11 -3.01
N ALA A 36 -8.19 -0.19 -3.24
CA ALA A 36 -8.82 -1.34 -3.86
C ALA A 36 -8.56 -1.38 -5.36
N VAL A 37 -8.69 -0.24 -6.04
CA VAL A 37 -8.33 -0.09 -7.45
C VAL A 37 -6.84 -0.41 -7.64
N ALA A 38 -5.97 0.15 -6.79
CA ALA A 38 -4.54 -0.07 -6.90
C ALA A 38 -4.15 -1.55 -6.73
N VAL A 39 -4.64 -2.21 -5.69
CA VAL A 39 -4.37 -3.64 -5.48
C VAL A 39 -4.99 -4.49 -6.58
N GLY A 40 -6.21 -4.18 -7.03
CA GLY A 40 -6.86 -4.88 -8.14
C GLY A 40 -6.09 -4.74 -9.46
N GLN A 41 -5.42 -3.61 -9.72
CA GLN A 41 -4.52 -3.45 -10.85
C GLN A 41 -3.26 -4.31 -10.70
N SER A 42 -2.59 -4.25 -9.54
CA SER A 42 -1.39 -5.04 -9.25
C SER A 42 -1.64 -6.55 -9.35
N TRP A 43 -2.76 -7.01 -8.79
CA TRP A 43 -3.17 -8.41 -8.83
C TRP A 43 -3.42 -8.89 -10.26
N ARG A 44 -4.23 -8.15 -11.03
CA ARG A 44 -4.49 -8.47 -12.45
C ARG A 44 -3.21 -8.47 -13.28
N HIS A 45 -2.29 -7.54 -13.01
CA HIS A 45 -1.00 -7.51 -13.70
C HIS A 45 -0.20 -8.79 -13.43
N LEU A 46 -0.01 -9.18 -12.17
CA LEU A 46 0.70 -10.41 -11.83
C LEU A 46 0.00 -11.67 -12.37
N ALA A 47 -1.32 -11.74 -12.28
CA ALA A 47 -2.10 -12.84 -12.85
C ALA A 47 -1.94 -12.92 -14.38
N SER A 48 -1.91 -11.78 -15.08
CA SER A 48 -1.70 -11.73 -16.54
C SER A 48 -0.32 -12.21 -16.98
N LEU A 49 0.67 -12.19 -16.07
CA LEU A 49 2.00 -12.76 -16.27
C LEU A 49 2.07 -14.26 -15.93
N GLY A 50 0.95 -14.86 -15.50
CA GLY A 50 0.84 -16.29 -15.15
C GLY A 50 1.14 -16.61 -13.68
N HIS A 51 1.24 -15.62 -12.80
CA HIS A 51 1.45 -15.89 -11.38
C HIS A 51 0.15 -16.36 -10.71
N GLU A 52 0.15 -17.59 -10.22
CA GLU A 52 -0.94 -18.16 -9.40
C GLU A 52 -0.70 -18.01 -7.90
N ARG A 53 0.58 -18.01 -7.48
CA ARG A 53 1.00 -17.86 -6.08
C ARG A 53 1.43 -16.42 -5.82
N ILE A 54 0.44 -15.56 -5.63
CA ILE A 54 0.63 -14.15 -5.30
C ILE A 54 0.60 -13.96 -3.79
N GLY A 55 1.54 -13.18 -3.26
CA GLY A 55 1.62 -12.80 -1.85
C GLY A 55 1.69 -11.29 -1.65
N LEU A 56 1.46 -10.86 -0.42
CA LEU A 56 1.49 -9.45 -0.03
C LEU A 56 2.54 -9.19 1.04
N VAL A 57 3.25 -8.07 0.88
CA VAL A 57 4.07 -7.48 1.93
C VAL A 57 3.45 -6.15 2.33
N LEU A 58 2.80 -6.14 3.50
CA LEU A 58 2.00 -5.03 4.01
C LEU A 58 2.70 -4.34 5.19
N GLY A 59 2.21 -3.14 5.53
CA GLY A 59 2.57 -2.48 6.78
C GLY A 59 1.98 -3.15 8.04
N PRO A 60 2.20 -2.54 9.21
CA PRO A 60 1.61 -2.94 10.49
C PRO A 60 0.08 -3.13 10.44
N SER A 61 -0.46 -3.93 11.36
CA SER A 61 -1.89 -4.31 11.38
C SER A 61 -2.85 -3.15 11.66
N ASP A 62 -2.38 -2.12 12.37
CA ASP A 62 -3.12 -0.89 12.65
C ASP A 62 -3.03 0.15 11.53
N HIS A 63 -2.21 -0.09 10.50
CA HIS A 63 -2.15 0.77 9.32
C HIS A 63 -3.38 0.55 8.43
N ILE A 64 -4.32 1.51 8.44
CA ILE A 64 -5.61 1.43 7.74
C ILE A 64 -5.46 1.13 6.22
N PRO A 65 -4.58 1.81 5.46
CA PRO A 65 -4.37 1.46 4.05
C PRO A 65 -3.92 0.01 3.86
N SER A 66 -3.05 -0.50 4.74
CA SER A 66 -2.63 -1.92 4.68
C SER A 66 -3.81 -2.87 4.89
N ARG A 67 -4.77 -2.52 5.75
CA ARG A 67 -5.99 -3.33 5.95
C ARG A 67 -6.89 -3.31 4.71
N ARG A 68 -7.07 -2.15 4.09
CA ARG A 68 -7.84 -2.00 2.85
C ARG A 68 -7.20 -2.77 1.70
N LYS A 69 -5.87 -2.66 1.56
CA LYS A 69 -5.09 -3.43 0.57
C LYS A 69 -5.23 -4.95 0.75
N LEU A 70 -5.22 -5.43 2.00
CA LEU A 70 -5.48 -6.86 2.28
C LEU A 70 -6.88 -7.28 1.83
N ALA A 71 -7.91 -6.53 2.23
CA ALA A 71 -9.29 -6.83 1.85
C ALA A 71 -9.47 -6.83 0.32
N ALA A 72 -8.87 -5.87 -0.37
CA ALA A 72 -8.90 -5.79 -1.82
C ALA A 72 -8.18 -6.98 -2.49
N ALA A 73 -7.08 -7.46 -1.92
CA ALA A 73 -6.37 -8.62 -2.45
C ALA A 73 -7.17 -9.92 -2.25
N GLN A 74 -7.86 -10.06 -1.13
CA GLN A 74 -8.77 -11.17 -0.88
C GLN A 74 -9.90 -11.17 -1.92
N GLN A 75 -10.53 -10.02 -2.17
CA GLN A 75 -11.55 -9.86 -3.21
C GLN A 75 -11.01 -10.16 -4.61
N ALA A 76 -9.79 -9.72 -4.93
CA ALA A 76 -9.16 -9.99 -6.22
C ALA A 76 -8.85 -11.48 -6.43
N ALA A 77 -8.44 -12.19 -5.37
CA ALA A 77 -8.25 -13.64 -5.41
C ALA A 77 -9.57 -14.38 -5.63
N GLU A 78 -10.62 -14.00 -4.90
CA GLU A 78 -11.96 -14.59 -5.02
C GLU A 78 -12.55 -14.38 -6.42
N ALA A 79 -12.38 -13.18 -6.99
CA ALA A 79 -12.81 -12.85 -8.35
C ALA A 79 -12.09 -13.69 -9.42
N ALA A 80 -10.91 -14.21 -9.12
CA ALA A 80 -10.15 -15.13 -9.95
C ALA A 80 -10.41 -16.61 -9.62
N ASN A 81 -11.49 -16.92 -8.89
CA ASN A 81 -11.85 -18.26 -8.40
C ASN A 81 -10.76 -18.91 -7.52
N GLY A 82 -9.89 -18.11 -6.92
CA GLY A 82 -8.87 -18.55 -5.98
C GLY A 82 -9.16 -18.10 -4.56
N THR A 83 -8.20 -18.36 -3.68
CA THR A 83 -8.17 -17.82 -2.31
C THR A 83 -6.78 -17.27 -2.03
N LEU A 84 -6.69 -16.22 -1.23
CA LEU A 84 -5.43 -15.71 -0.72
C LEU A 84 -5.12 -16.40 0.61
N PRO A 85 -4.12 -17.29 0.69
CA PRO A 85 -3.78 -17.95 1.94
C PRO A 85 -3.18 -16.95 2.94
N ASP A 86 -3.53 -17.05 4.22
CA ASP A 86 -2.93 -16.22 5.29
C ASP A 86 -1.39 -16.34 5.31
N ALA A 87 -0.87 -17.52 4.96
CA ALA A 87 0.56 -17.77 4.83
C ALA A 87 1.25 -16.94 3.73
N HIS A 88 0.49 -16.38 2.79
CA HIS A 88 0.99 -15.50 1.71
C HIS A 88 0.88 -14.01 2.07
N VAL A 89 0.50 -13.68 3.30
CA VAL A 89 0.39 -12.31 3.79
C VAL A 89 1.43 -12.07 4.87
N GLU A 90 2.39 -11.20 4.58
CA GLU A 90 3.42 -10.80 5.53
C GLU A 90 3.27 -9.34 5.92
N ARG A 91 3.59 -9.03 7.17
CA ARG A 91 3.59 -7.67 7.71
C ARG A 91 5.00 -7.26 8.11
N ALA A 92 5.35 -6.01 7.81
CA ALA A 92 6.65 -5.45 8.14
C ALA A 92 6.54 -3.95 8.41
N MET A 93 7.55 -3.40 9.06
CA MET A 93 7.78 -1.96 9.03
C MET A 93 8.13 -1.53 7.61
N PHE A 94 7.77 -0.29 7.23
CA PHE A 94 8.02 0.30 5.91
C PHE A 94 9.51 0.60 5.69
N SER A 95 10.33 -0.44 5.65
CA SER A 95 11.77 -0.35 5.45
C SER A 95 12.26 -1.42 4.47
N LEU A 96 13.46 -1.21 3.95
CA LEU A 96 14.14 -2.15 3.07
C LEU A 96 14.34 -3.51 3.77
N GLU A 97 14.78 -3.48 5.02
CA GLU A 97 15.06 -4.67 5.84
C GLU A 97 13.76 -5.43 6.15
N GLY A 98 12.69 -4.70 6.48
CA GLY A 98 11.37 -5.25 6.71
C GLY A 98 10.83 -5.97 5.47
N GLY A 99 10.92 -5.31 4.31
CA GLY A 99 10.57 -5.89 3.01
C GLY A 99 11.38 -7.13 2.68
N GLN A 100 12.69 -7.09 2.91
CA GLN A 100 13.58 -8.23 2.65
C GLN A 100 13.22 -9.43 3.51
N ALA A 101 13.02 -9.23 4.82
CA ALA A 101 12.69 -10.32 5.74
C ALA A 101 11.33 -10.93 5.42
N ALA A 102 10.31 -10.10 5.15
CA ALA A 102 8.97 -10.54 4.78
C ALA A 102 8.97 -11.32 3.46
N ALA A 103 9.57 -10.76 2.41
CA ALA A 103 9.65 -11.41 1.11
C ALA A 103 10.43 -12.73 1.18
N THR A 104 11.49 -12.83 1.98
CA THR A 104 12.22 -14.10 2.16
C THR A 104 11.29 -15.23 2.61
N ARG A 105 10.39 -14.97 3.58
CA ARG A 105 9.41 -15.96 4.05
C ARG A 105 8.39 -16.32 2.98
N LEU A 106 7.91 -15.34 2.19
CA LEU A 106 7.00 -15.61 1.07
C LEU A 106 7.66 -16.50 0.01
N LEU A 107 8.90 -16.20 -0.36
CA LEU A 107 9.67 -16.98 -1.33
C LEU A 107 9.91 -18.42 -0.85
N GLU A 108 10.15 -18.63 0.45
CA GLU A 108 10.26 -19.97 1.05
C GLU A 108 8.97 -20.78 0.96
N ARG A 109 7.82 -20.11 0.91
CA ARG A 109 6.50 -20.72 0.70
C ARG A 109 6.15 -20.88 -0.78
N GLY A 110 7.06 -20.51 -1.68
CA GLY A 110 6.89 -20.65 -3.13
C GLY A 110 6.07 -19.54 -3.79
N VAL A 111 5.85 -18.39 -3.12
CA VAL A 111 5.24 -17.22 -3.76
C VAL A 111 6.13 -16.73 -4.90
N THR A 112 5.55 -16.47 -6.07
CA THR A 112 6.28 -15.99 -7.27
C THR A 112 5.85 -14.60 -7.72
N GLY A 113 4.71 -14.10 -7.26
CA GLY A 113 4.29 -12.72 -7.46
C GLY A 113 4.12 -12.01 -6.13
N ILE A 114 4.74 -10.84 -5.92
CA ILE A 114 4.67 -10.11 -4.64
C ILE A 114 4.12 -8.70 -4.88
N ILE A 115 3.03 -8.37 -4.18
CA ILE A 115 2.49 -7.00 -4.11
C ILE A 115 2.98 -6.35 -2.81
N CYS A 116 3.75 -5.28 -2.93
CA CYS A 116 4.29 -4.55 -1.80
C CYS A 116 3.49 -3.27 -1.53
N ALA A 117 3.19 -3.00 -0.26
CA ALA A 117 2.38 -1.84 0.12
C ALA A 117 3.10 -0.49 0.02
N SER A 118 4.40 -0.48 -0.26
CA SER A 118 5.24 0.71 -0.44
C SER A 118 6.51 0.35 -1.20
N ASP A 119 7.16 1.34 -1.80
CA ASP A 119 8.43 1.19 -2.51
C ASP A 119 9.62 0.63 -1.68
N PRO A 120 9.88 1.04 -0.42
CA PRO A 120 10.95 0.43 0.38
C PRO A 120 10.77 -1.07 0.59
N LEU A 121 9.52 -1.51 0.83
CA LEU A 121 9.19 -2.92 0.95
C LEU A 121 9.46 -3.67 -0.37
N ALA A 122 9.13 -3.05 -1.51
CA ALA A 122 9.34 -3.61 -2.83
C ALA A 122 10.83 -3.78 -3.16
N LEU A 123 11.65 -2.78 -2.88
CA LEU A 123 13.11 -2.87 -3.00
C LEU A 123 13.69 -3.96 -2.08
N GLY A 124 13.16 -4.09 -0.87
CA GLY A 124 13.49 -5.18 0.04
C GLY A 124 13.16 -6.56 -0.55
N ALA A 125 12.00 -6.70 -1.18
CA ALA A 125 11.58 -7.93 -1.85
C ALA A 125 12.47 -8.29 -3.04
N VAL A 126 12.84 -7.31 -3.88
CA VAL A 126 13.81 -7.50 -4.96
C VAL A 126 15.16 -7.99 -4.40
N ARG A 127 15.63 -7.38 -3.31
CA ARG A 127 16.87 -7.79 -2.64
C ARG A 127 16.78 -9.21 -2.09
N ALA A 128 15.64 -9.62 -1.54
CA ALA A 128 15.40 -10.97 -1.06
C ALA A 128 15.43 -12.00 -2.20
N ALA A 129 14.75 -11.72 -3.31
CA ALA A 129 14.74 -12.58 -4.50
C ALA A 129 16.17 -12.79 -5.04
N ARG A 130 16.91 -11.70 -5.27
CA ARG A 130 18.29 -11.75 -5.77
C ARG A 130 19.23 -12.55 -4.86
N ARG A 131 19.10 -12.39 -3.53
CA ARG A 131 19.92 -13.15 -2.55
C ARG A 131 19.67 -14.65 -2.58
N ARG A 132 18.51 -15.08 -3.08
CA ARG A 132 18.16 -16.48 -3.26
C ARG A 132 18.45 -17.00 -4.68
N GLY A 133 19.09 -16.18 -5.52
CA GLY A 133 19.41 -16.53 -6.90
C GLY A 133 18.25 -16.39 -7.89
N HIS A 134 17.13 -15.78 -7.48
CA HIS A 134 16.00 -15.50 -8.36
C HIS A 134 16.22 -14.19 -9.14
N HIS A 135 15.86 -14.21 -10.42
CA HIS A 135 15.80 -13.04 -11.29
C HIS A 135 14.44 -12.36 -11.14
N VAL A 136 14.46 -11.04 -11.03
CA VAL A 136 13.26 -10.21 -11.09
C VAL A 136 13.25 -9.52 -12.45
N PRO A 137 12.20 -9.65 -13.28
CA PRO A 137 10.91 -10.30 -12.99
C PRO A 137 10.82 -11.80 -13.34
N HIS A 138 11.81 -12.40 -14.01
CA HIS A 138 11.64 -13.72 -14.66
C HIS A 138 11.23 -14.87 -13.73
N ASP A 139 11.86 -15.00 -12.55
CA ASP A 139 11.53 -16.05 -11.59
C ASP A 139 10.50 -15.55 -10.57
N VAL A 140 10.58 -14.27 -10.21
CA VAL A 140 9.72 -13.60 -9.24
C VAL A 140 9.38 -12.22 -9.75
N SER A 141 8.09 -11.89 -9.85
CA SER A 141 7.63 -10.54 -10.14
C SER A 141 7.30 -9.80 -8.85
N VAL A 142 7.71 -8.53 -8.78
CA VAL A 142 7.45 -7.64 -7.64
C VAL A 142 6.76 -6.38 -8.14
N VAL A 143 5.65 -6.01 -7.51
CA VAL A 143 4.93 -4.76 -7.77
C VAL A 143 5.06 -3.85 -6.55
N GLY A 144 5.64 -2.67 -6.75
CA GLY A 144 5.75 -1.59 -5.77
C GLY A 144 4.48 -0.73 -5.67
N TYR A 145 4.58 0.31 -4.85
CA TYR A 145 3.49 1.25 -4.58
C TYR A 145 4.10 2.57 -4.14
N ASP A 146 3.68 3.67 -4.77
CA ASP A 146 4.08 5.09 -4.61
C ASP A 146 4.68 5.66 -5.91
N ASP A 147 5.47 4.88 -6.63
CA ASP A 147 6.27 5.32 -7.80
C ASP A 147 7.27 6.44 -7.46
N SER A 148 8.04 6.22 -6.40
CA SER A 148 9.16 7.06 -6.03
C SER A 148 10.29 6.99 -7.06
N ALA A 149 11.15 8.01 -7.04
CA ALA A 149 12.32 8.09 -7.91
C ALA A 149 13.29 6.89 -7.80
N PHE A 150 13.18 6.07 -6.75
CA PHE A 150 14.00 4.87 -6.59
C PHE A 150 13.53 3.69 -7.45
N MET A 151 12.28 3.68 -7.94
CA MET A 151 11.76 2.56 -8.74
C MET A 151 12.43 2.47 -10.12
N THR A 152 12.90 3.60 -10.66
CA THR A 152 13.69 3.65 -11.89
C THR A 152 15.17 3.31 -11.69
N CYS A 153 15.63 3.14 -10.45
CA CYS A 153 17.02 2.84 -10.13
C CYS A 153 17.33 1.34 -10.07
N THR A 154 16.33 0.48 -10.26
CA THR A 154 16.53 -0.96 -10.41
C THR A 154 16.73 -1.34 -11.87
N GLU A 155 17.40 -2.46 -12.11
CA GLU A 155 17.57 -3.05 -13.45
C GLU A 155 16.94 -4.45 -13.47
N PRO A 156 15.83 -4.68 -14.21
CA PRO A 156 15.02 -3.66 -14.88
C PRO A 156 14.29 -2.72 -13.89
N PRO A 157 13.75 -1.57 -14.35
CA PRO A 157 12.91 -0.70 -13.55
C PRO A 157 11.73 -1.46 -12.93
N LEU A 158 11.39 -1.14 -11.68
CA LEU A 158 10.37 -1.88 -10.95
C LEU A 158 8.97 -1.41 -11.34
N THR A 159 8.08 -2.36 -11.68
CA THR A 159 6.66 -2.07 -11.84
C THR A 159 6.09 -1.56 -10.51
N THR A 160 5.36 -0.45 -10.54
CA THR A 160 4.83 0.18 -9.33
C THR A 160 3.51 0.91 -9.65
N VAL A 161 2.60 0.95 -8.67
CA VAL A 161 1.37 1.76 -8.78
C VAL A 161 1.66 3.17 -8.27
N ARG A 162 1.55 4.15 -9.15
CA ARG A 162 1.76 5.56 -8.81
C ARG A 162 0.60 6.12 -7.99
N GLN A 163 0.90 6.66 -6.82
CA GLN A 163 -0.03 7.54 -6.10
C GLN A 163 0.11 8.96 -6.64
N PRO A 164 -1.00 9.68 -6.94
CA PRO A 164 -0.95 11.07 -7.38
C PRO A 164 -0.69 12.02 -6.19
N ILE A 165 0.49 11.90 -5.57
CA ILE A 165 0.85 12.59 -4.32
C ILE A 165 0.73 14.12 -4.41
N GLU A 166 1.02 14.71 -5.57
CA GLU A 166 0.88 16.15 -5.80
C GLU A 166 -0.58 16.60 -5.78
N ALA A 167 -1.46 15.85 -6.46
CA ALA A 167 -2.90 16.13 -6.48
C ALA A 167 -3.52 15.91 -5.09
N MET A 168 -3.08 14.88 -4.36
CA MET A 168 -3.52 14.64 -2.99
C MET A 168 -3.08 15.77 -2.05
N GLY A 169 -1.83 16.23 -2.15
CA GLY A 169 -1.32 17.34 -1.37
C GLY A 169 -2.09 18.62 -1.65
N ARG A 170 -2.36 18.92 -2.92
CA ARG A 170 -3.20 20.07 -3.32
C ARG A 170 -4.60 19.97 -2.75
N ALA A 171 -5.27 18.83 -2.92
CA ALA A 171 -6.62 18.62 -2.38
C ALA A 171 -6.65 18.80 -0.85
N ALA A 172 -5.66 18.28 -0.13
CA ALA A 172 -5.59 18.42 1.33
C ALA A 172 -5.42 19.88 1.77
N VAL A 173 -4.56 20.64 1.09
CA VAL A 173 -4.36 22.08 1.37
C VAL A 173 -5.60 22.88 1.01
N ASP A 174 -6.22 22.62 -0.14
CA ASP A 174 -7.42 23.34 -0.58
C ASP A 174 -8.59 23.14 0.41
N LEU A 175 -8.80 21.90 0.89
CA LEU A 175 -9.78 21.59 1.94
C LEU A 175 -9.46 22.31 3.26
N LEU A 176 -8.19 22.33 3.67
CA LEU A 176 -7.77 22.99 4.91
C LEU A 176 -7.98 24.51 4.84
N CYS A 177 -7.61 25.13 3.71
CA CYS A 177 -7.83 26.56 3.48
C CYS A 177 -9.33 26.91 3.46
N ALA A 178 -10.16 26.08 2.85
CA ALA A 178 -11.62 26.25 2.85
C ALA A 178 -12.18 26.22 4.29
N GLN A 179 -11.74 25.28 5.13
CA GLN A 179 -12.12 25.24 6.54
C GLN A 179 -11.69 26.50 7.30
N ILE A 180 -10.45 26.97 7.11
CA ILE A 180 -9.94 28.20 7.75
C ILE A 180 -10.77 29.43 7.35
N GLN A 181 -11.28 29.46 6.12
CA GLN A 181 -12.15 30.52 5.61
C GLN A 181 -13.62 30.37 6.05
N GLY A 182 -13.96 29.34 6.84
CA GLY A 182 -15.33 29.08 7.31
C GLY A 182 -16.24 28.47 6.25
N THR A 183 -15.68 27.87 5.20
CA THR A 183 -16.44 27.16 4.16
C THR A 183 -16.68 25.72 4.58
N GLU A 184 -17.89 25.22 4.36
CA GLU A 184 -18.22 23.81 4.57
C GLU A 184 -17.50 22.95 3.53
N VAL A 185 -16.88 21.86 3.99
CA VAL A 185 -16.08 20.97 3.15
C VAL A 185 -16.65 19.55 3.16
N PRO A 186 -16.54 18.80 2.04
CA PRO A 186 -16.97 17.40 2.00
C PRO A 186 -16.19 16.56 3.02
N HIS A 187 -16.91 15.66 3.71
CA HIS A 187 -16.35 14.73 4.70
C HIS A 187 -15.93 13.40 4.08
#